data_AF-A0A935DTI9-F1
#
_entry.id   AF-A0A935DTI9-F1
#
_cell.length_a   1.000
_cell.length_b   1.000
_cell.length_c   1.000
_cell.angle_alpha   90.00
_cell.angle_beta   90.00
_cell.angle_gamma   90.00
#
_symmetry.space_group_name_H-M   'P 1'
#
loop_
_entity.id
_entity.type
_entity.pdbx_description
1 polymer ?
#
loop_
_entity_poly.entity_id
_entity_poly.type
_entity_poly.pdbx_seq_one_letter_code
_entity_poly.pdbx_strand_id
1 'polypeptide(L)'
;MRSTGAQHAAFWRTTVAVWNEAADPLPGWPQQRLTPPPDLEATASSDARGVAPASFRKDLEAYLSWAGGADRLADDAPTIPLKVSTLRQRREHLRLAASTLALCLGSSDHVEHLATLVAPANMRAILTRYLAATADNQPTTFIRGLAITLPATARHWTKVPPEQMEELRRLNAKLGSTPTGLTQKNQDLVRRFQDRELLAALLDLPDTLRKQANSGRSSPARRLQKMQIALAIQIFARRPDANAEPRHARTWPQSAMAVGAQWACLRGAAAG
;
A
#
# COMPACT_ATOMS: atom_id res chain seq x y z
N MET A 1 -7.00 -16.07 -7.52
CA MET A 1 -8.27 -15.42 -7.11
C MET A 1 -8.40 -15.33 -5.57
N ARG A 2 -7.40 -14.78 -4.86
CA ARG A 2 -7.46 -14.49 -3.41
C ARG A 2 -6.69 -13.19 -3.15
N SER A 3 -7.39 -12.06 -3.03
CA SER A 3 -6.82 -10.73 -2.69
C SER A 3 -7.86 -9.79 -2.04
N THR A 4 -9.13 -10.17 -2.00
CA THR A 4 -10.23 -9.30 -1.55
C THR A 4 -10.31 -9.20 -0.02
N GLY A 5 -9.86 -10.23 0.72
CA GLY A 5 -9.99 -10.30 2.18
C GLY A 5 -9.10 -9.34 2.95
N ALA A 6 -7.81 -9.25 2.59
CA ALA A 6 -6.85 -8.41 3.29
C ALA A 6 -7.10 -6.90 3.06
N GLN A 7 -7.50 -6.51 1.85
CA GLN A 7 -7.88 -5.13 1.54
C GLN A 7 -9.17 -4.73 2.27
N HIS A 8 -10.15 -5.64 2.36
CA HIS A 8 -11.36 -5.40 3.17
C HIS A 8 -11.04 -5.27 4.66
N ALA A 9 -10.15 -6.10 5.22
CA ALA A 9 -9.78 -6.04 6.63
C ALA A 9 -9.06 -4.73 6.99
N ALA A 10 -8.14 -4.27 6.15
CA ALA A 10 -7.45 -2.99 6.33
C ALA A 10 -8.43 -1.80 6.22
N PHE A 11 -9.30 -1.80 5.21
CA PHE A 11 -10.33 -0.78 5.03
C PHE A 11 -11.31 -0.73 6.21
N TRP A 12 -11.76 -1.90 6.68
CA TRP A 12 -12.66 -2.03 7.82
C TRP A 12 -12.04 -1.46 9.08
N ARG A 13 -10.75 -1.74 9.34
CA ARG A 13 -10.03 -1.19 10.50
C ARG A 13 -9.89 0.32 10.47
N THR A 14 -9.50 0.88 9.33
CA THR A 14 -9.43 2.34 9.16
C THR A 14 -10.80 2.98 9.40
N THR A 15 -11.87 2.34 8.91
CA THR A 15 -13.24 2.80 9.12
C THR A 15 -13.64 2.76 10.60
N VAL A 16 -13.33 1.67 11.30
CA VAL A 16 -13.58 1.53 12.76
C VAL A 16 -12.80 2.56 13.57
N ALA A 17 -11.53 2.80 13.25
CA ALA A 17 -10.69 3.77 13.95
C ALA A 17 -11.25 5.19 13.82
N VAL A 18 -11.54 5.63 12.60
CA VAL A 18 -12.09 6.97 12.32
C VAL A 18 -13.49 7.13 12.92
N TRP A 19 -14.32 6.09 12.90
CA TRP A 19 -15.64 6.12 13.53
C TRP A 19 -15.56 6.31 15.05
N ASN A 20 -14.65 5.58 15.70
CA ASN A 20 -14.46 5.67 17.15
C ASN A 20 -13.86 7.01 17.56
N GLU A 21 -12.92 7.54 16.78
CA GLU A 21 -12.31 8.86 16.98
C GLU A 21 -13.34 9.99 16.83
N ALA A 22 -14.24 9.89 15.86
CA ALA A 22 -15.31 10.85 15.63
C ALA A 22 -16.39 10.85 16.73
N ALA A 23 -16.45 9.81 17.56
CA ALA A 23 -17.47 9.68 18.59
C ALA A 23 -17.19 10.47 19.88
N ASP A 24 -15.95 10.90 20.11
CA ASP A 24 -15.62 11.74 21.28
C ASP A 24 -15.96 13.24 21.06
N PRO A 25 -15.57 13.90 19.95
CA PRO A 25 -15.67 15.35 19.85
C PRO A 25 -16.94 15.88 19.16
N LEU A 26 -17.75 15.05 18.50
CA LEU A 26 -18.86 15.51 17.64
C LEU A 26 -20.25 15.34 18.28
N PRO A 27 -20.94 16.44 18.65
CA PRO A 27 -22.32 16.39 19.11
C PRO A 27 -23.25 15.84 18.01
N GLY A 28 -24.03 14.81 18.34
CA GLY A 28 -24.93 14.14 17.38
C GLY A 28 -24.30 12.98 16.60
N TRP A 29 -23.00 12.69 16.81
CA TRP A 29 -22.39 11.47 16.29
C TRP A 29 -22.85 10.24 17.11
N PRO A 30 -23.09 9.08 16.48
CA PRO A 30 -23.48 7.88 17.21
C PRO A 30 -22.39 7.43 18.21
N GLN A 31 -22.76 7.29 19.48
CA GLN A 31 -21.82 6.93 20.55
C GLN A 31 -21.39 5.45 20.57
N GLN A 32 -21.95 4.64 19.68
CA GLN A 32 -21.62 3.21 19.55
C GLN A 32 -20.16 3.04 19.12
N ARG A 33 -19.33 2.43 19.97
CA ARG A 33 -17.95 2.06 19.63
C ARG A 33 -17.93 0.75 18.84
N LEU A 34 -17.19 0.74 17.73
CA LEU A 34 -17.04 -0.44 16.88
C LEU A 34 -15.76 -1.20 17.25
N THR A 35 -15.83 -2.54 17.28
CA THR A 35 -14.68 -3.41 17.56
C THR A 35 -13.94 -3.76 16.26
N PRO A 36 -12.61 -3.57 16.19
CA PRO A 36 -11.84 -3.97 15.02
C PRO A 36 -11.79 -5.51 14.89
N PRO A 37 -11.80 -6.06 13.66
CA PRO A 37 -11.74 -7.49 13.45
C PRO A 37 -10.36 -8.06 13.84
N PRO A 38 -10.32 -9.34 14.24
CA PRO A 38 -9.08 -10.05 14.57
C PRO A 38 -8.13 -10.11 13.37
N ASP A 39 -6.83 -10.24 13.65
CA ASP A 39 -5.77 -10.13 12.67
C ASP A 39 -5.67 -11.37 11.77
N LEU A 40 -6.38 -11.34 10.64
CA LEU A 40 -6.32 -12.42 9.64
C LEU A 40 -4.92 -12.58 9.02
N GLU A 41 -4.05 -11.55 9.07
CA GLU A 41 -2.65 -11.68 8.65
C GLU A 41 -1.83 -12.55 9.61
N ALA A 42 -2.17 -12.61 10.90
CA ALA A 42 -1.46 -13.44 11.87
C ALA A 42 -1.68 -14.95 11.60
N THR A 43 -2.85 -15.32 11.08
CA THR A 43 -3.21 -16.73 10.81
C THR A 43 -2.71 -17.24 9.46
N ALA A 44 -2.58 -16.39 8.44
CA ALA A 44 -2.07 -16.82 7.12
C ALA A 44 -0.53 -16.95 7.07
N SER A 45 0.18 -16.42 8.07
CA SER A 45 1.64 -16.42 8.12
C SER A 45 2.26 -17.69 8.71
N SER A 46 1.46 -18.65 9.21
CA SER A 46 1.97 -19.95 9.69
C SER A 46 2.28 -20.93 8.56
N ASP A 47 1.45 -20.98 7.51
CA ASP A 47 1.49 -22.09 6.56
C ASP A 47 2.54 -21.90 5.46
N ALA A 48 2.95 -20.67 5.19
CA ALA A 48 4.04 -20.39 4.26
C ALA A 48 5.43 -20.61 4.87
N ARG A 49 5.57 -20.74 6.20
CA ARG A 49 6.89 -20.84 6.88
C ARG A 49 7.75 -22.06 6.47
N GLY A 50 7.18 -23.06 5.81
CA GLY A 50 7.80 -24.38 5.60
C GLY A 50 8.80 -24.55 4.45
N VAL A 51 9.05 -23.56 3.57
CA VAL A 51 9.89 -23.77 2.37
C VAL A 51 11.32 -23.25 2.52
N ALA A 52 11.62 -22.42 3.54
CA ALA A 52 12.94 -21.81 3.69
C ALA A 52 13.71 -22.41 4.88
N PRO A 53 15.03 -22.69 4.74
CA PRO A 53 15.87 -23.14 5.84
C PRO A 53 15.81 -22.23 7.06
N ALA A 54 16.11 -22.77 8.24
CA ALA A 54 16.16 -21.99 9.48
C ALA A 54 17.22 -20.88 9.44
N SER A 55 18.37 -21.15 8.80
CA SER A 55 19.44 -20.19 8.53
C SER A 55 18.92 -18.97 7.77
N PHE A 56 18.15 -19.21 6.70
CA PHE A 56 17.59 -18.14 5.89
C PHE A 56 16.60 -17.27 6.65
N ARG A 57 15.72 -17.90 7.44
CA ARG A 57 14.76 -17.16 8.27
C ARG A 57 15.47 -16.27 9.28
N LYS A 58 16.54 -16.77 9.89
CA LYS A 58 17.36 -16.00 10.84
C LYS A 58 18.03 -14.81 10.17
N ASP A 59 18.64 -15.02 9.00
CA ASP A 59 19.29 -13.96 8.22
C ASP A 59 18.28 -12.89 7.73
N LEU A 60 17.10 -13.33 7.27
CA LEU A 60 16.01 -12.43 6.87
C LEU A 60 15.54 -11.55 8.04
N GLU A 61 15.31 -12.12 9.21
CA GLU A 61 14.86 -11.35 10.38
C GLU A 61 15.96 -10.41 10.91
N ALA A 62 17.24 -10.83 10.86
CA ALA A 62 18.37 -9.96 11.17
C ALA A 62 18.41 -8.73 10.24
N TYR A 63 18.28 -8.95 8.93
CA TYR A 63 18.18 -7.88 7.95
C TYR A 63 16.99 -6.95 8.21
N LEU A 64 15.80 -7.47 8.48
CA LEU A 64 14.60 -6.65 8.69
C LEU A 64 14.67 -5.86 10.00
N SER A 65 15.26 -6.43 11.04
CA SER A 65 15.54 -5.74 12.31
C SER A 65 16.51 -4.59 12.09
N TRP A 66 17.64 -4.85 11.42
CA TRP A 66 18.62 -3.85 11.02
C TRP A 66 17.97 -2.75 10.18
N ALA A 67 17.24 -3.10 9.11
CA ALA A 67 16.61 -2.14 8.21
C ALA A 67 15.49 -1.33 8.86
N GLY A 68 14.90 -1.85 9.95
CA GLY A 68 13.94 -1.15 10.80
C GLY A 68 14.60 -0.18 11.80
N GLY A 69 15.93 -0.13 11.85
CA GLY A 69 16.68 0.75 12.75
C GLY A 69 16.65 0.29 14.20
N ALA A 70 16.74 -1.02 14.44
CA ALA A 70 16.80 -1.59 15.79
C ALA A 70 17.94 -1.01 16.64
N ASP A 71 19.09 -0.76 16.03
CA ASP A 71 20.17 0.05 16.59
C ASP A 71 20.47 1.20 15.64
N ARG A 72 20.23 2.44 16.11
CA ARG A 72 20.42 3.66 15.32
C ARG A 72 21.83 4.23 15.40
N LEU A 73 22.61 3.81 16.40
CA LEU A 73 23.93 4.36 16.68
C LEU A 73 25.05 3.39 16.28
N ALA A 74 24.72 2.16 15.86
CA ALA A 74 25.68 1.25 15.26
C ALA A 74 26.38 1.87 14.04
N ASP A 75 27.68 1.57 13.88
CA ASP A 75 28.51 2.06 12.77
C ASP A 75 27.95 1.70 11.39
N ASP A 76 27.18 0.61 11.30
CA ASP A 76 26.53 0.17 10.08
C ASP A 76 25.00 0.36 10.08
N ALA A 77 24.45 1.17 10.99
CA ALA A 77 23.04 1.48 11.06
C ALA A 77 22.51 2.07 9.73
N PRO A 78 21.27 1.76 9.33
CA PRO A 78 20.67 2.39 8.17
C PRO A 78 20.53 3.90 8.42
N THR A 79 20.95 4.72 7.45
CA THR A 79 20.83 6.19 7.54
C THR A 79 19.40 6.65 7.79
N ILE A 80 18.42 5.96 7.20
CA ILE A 80 16.99 6.19 7.43
C ILE A 80 16.32 4.83 7.62
N PRO A 81 15.78 4.54 8.81
CA PRO A 81 14.99 3.34 9.06
C PRO A 81 13.80 3.22 8.11
N LEU A 82 13.51 2.01 7.66
CA LEU A 82 12.36 1.74 6.80
C LEU A 82 11.06 1.76 7.58
N LYS A 83 10.00 2.28 6.95
CA LYS A 83 8.63 2.22 7.48
C LYS A 83 8.16 0.78 7.63
N VAL A 84 7.31 0.51 8.61
CA VAL A 84 6.72 -0.82 8.87
C VAL A 84 6.06 -1.42 7.62
N SER A 85 5.35 -0.61 6.84
CA SER A 85 4.75 -1.04 5.58
C SER A 85 5.78 -1.48 4.54
N THR A 86 6.90 -0.77 4.43
CA THR A 86 8.02 -1.11 3.55
C THR A 86 8.73 -2.37 4.02
N LEU A 87 8.92 -2.55 5.34
CA LEU A 87 9.49 -3.78 5.91
C LEU A 87 8.64 -5.00 5.58
N ARG A 88 7.31 -4.91 5.76
CA ARG A 88 6.39 -6.00 5.39
C ARG A 88 6.49 -6.35 3.92
N GLN A 89 6.52 -5.34 3.05
CA GLN A 89 6.66 -5.56 1.60
C GLN A 89 8.01 -6.21 1.26
N ARG A 90 9.12 -5.75 1.86
CA ARG A 90 10.44 -6.36 1.65
C ARG A 90 10.49 -7.80 2.14
N ARG A 91 9.91 -8.11 3.31
CA ARG A 91 9.80 -9.48 3.83
C ARG A 91 9.13 -10.39 2.81
N GLU A 92 8.01 -9.94 2.25
CA GLU A 92 7.27 -10.73 1.27
C GLU A 92 8.05 -10.92 -0.03
N HIS A 93 8.65 -9.86 -0.57
CA HIS A 93 9.51 -9.97 -1.75
C HIS A 93 10.64 -10.98 -1.55
N LEU A 94 11.36 -10.90 -0.42
CA LEU A 94 12.49 -11.79 -0.13
C LEU A 94 12.07 -13.25 0.10
N ARG A 95 10.93 -13.46 0.78
CA ARG A 95 10.36 -14.81 0.94
C ARG A 95 9.98 -15.42 -0.40
N LEU A 96 9.27 -14.68 -1.24
CA LEU A 96 8.84 -15.16 -2.56
C LEU A 96 10.03 -15.41 -3.50
N ALA A 97 11.07 -14.55 -3.43
CA ALA A 97 12.34 -14.76 -4.11
C ALA A 97 12.99 -16.09 -3.70
N ALA A 98 13.08 -16.35 -2.39
CA ALA A 98 13.69 -17.55 -1.86
C ALA A 98 12.93 -18.82 -2.24
N SER A 99 11.60 -18.81 -2.11
CA SER A 99 10.77 -19.93 -2.54
C SER A 99 10.91 -20.22 -4.04
N THR A 100 10.99 -19.16 -4.85
CA THR A 100 11.16 -19.30 -6.30
C THR A 100 12.56 -19.83 -6.64
N LEU A 101 13.60 -19.34 -5.97
CA LEU A 101 14.95 -19.85 -6.17
C LEU A 101 15.08 -21.31 -5.76
N ALA A 102 14.48 -21.71 -4.63
CA ALA A 102 14.44 -23.10 -4.20
C ALA A 102 13.81 -24.01 -5.26
N LEU A 103 12.73 -23.56 -5.92
CA LEU A 103 12.13 -24.29 -7.04
C LEU A 103 13.04 -24.36 -8.27
N CYS A 104 13.79 -23.29 -8.57
CA CYS A 104 14.78 -23.28 -9.66
C CYS A 104 15.96 -24.22 -9.39
N LEU A 105 16.37 -24.35 -8.13
CA LEU A 105 17.51 -25.18 -7.71
C LEU A 105 17.10 -26.62 -7.34
N GLY A 106 15.79 -26.91 -7.25
CA GLY A 106 15.28 -28.22 -6.86
C GLY A 106 15.42 -28.54 -5.36
N SER A 107 15.96 -27.63 -4.55
CA SER A 107 16.07 -27.80 -3.10
C SER A 107 16.02 -26.45 -2.37
N SER A 108 15.33 -26.44 -1.23
CA SER A 108 15.32 -25.32 -0.28
C SER A 108 16.66 -25.11 0.40
N ASP A 109 17.46 -26.17 0.54
CA ASP A 109 18.69 -26.16 1.33
C ASP A 109 19.76 -25.29 0.69
N HIS A 110 19.70 -25.08 -0.62
CA HIS A 110 20.63 -24.18 -1.31
C HIS A 110 20.34 -22.69 -1.03
N VAL A 111 19.24 -22.33 -0.37
CA VAL A 111 18.84 -20.94 -0.12
C VAL A 111 18.99 -20.62 1.37
N GLU A 112 20.23 -20.66 1.88
CA GLU A 112 20.52 -20.47 3.31
C GLU A 112 20.63 -19.01 3.75
N HIS A 113 20.98 -18.10 2.83
CA HIS A 113 21.27 -16.70 3.14
C HIS A 113 20.70 -15.76 2.08
N LEU A 114 20.48 -14.50 2.47
CA LEU A 114 20.09 -13.42 1.55
C LEU A 114 21.17 -13.18 0.48
N ALA A 115 22.44 -13.45 0.80
CA ALA A 115 23.56 -13.43 -0.14
C ALA A 115 23.31 -14.33 -1.36
N THR A 116 22.68 -15.49 -1.16
CA THR A 116 22.36 -16.42 -2.24
C THR A 116 21.34 -15.84 -3.21
N LEU A 117 20.38 -15.06 -2.73
CA LEU A 117 19.37 -14.43 -3.59
C LEU A 117 19.96 -13.35 -4.50
N VAL A 118 20.98 -12.65 -4.02
CA VAL A 118 21.60 -11.50 -4.71
C VAL A 118 22.80 -11.89 -5.56
N ALA A 119 23.12 -13.19 -5.66
CA ALA A 119 24.03 -13.68 -6.68
C ALA A 119 23.44 -13.41 -8.07
N PRO A 120 24.19 -12.85 -9.05
CA PRO A 120 23.62 -12.44 -10.32
C PRO A 120 22.94 -13.57 -11.11
N ALA A 121 23.51 -14.77 -11.06
CA ALA A 121 22.92 -15.97 -11.66
C ALA A 121 21.55 -16.31 -11.02
N ASN A 122 21.45 -16.24 -9.70
CA ASN A 122 20.24 -16.56 -8.96
C ASN A 122 19.17 -15.50 -9.14
N MET A 123 19.53 -14.21 -9.06
CA MET A 123 18.62 -13.10 -9.37
C MET A 123 18.06 -13.23 -10.79
N ARG A 124 18.90 -13.56 -11.76
CA ARG A 124 18.47 -13.81 -13.15
C ARG A 124 17.46 -14.96 -13.22
N ALA A 125 17.75 -16.10 -12.59
CA ALA A 125 16.84 -17.25 -12.57
C ALA A 125 15.48 -16.89 -11.97
N ILE A 126 15.46 -16.17 -10.83
CA ILE A 126 14.25 -15.70 -10.17
C ILE A 126 13.43 -14.79 -11.10
N LEU A 127 14.07 -13.76 -11.68
CA LEU A 127 13.40 -12.81 -12.57
C LEU A 127 12.87 -13.49 -13.83
N THR A 128 13.66 -14.38 -14.45
CA THR A 128 13.24 -15.15 -15.63
C THR A 128 12.01 -16.01 -15.32
N ARG A 129 11.99 -16.70 -14.17
CA ARG A 129 10.83 -17.50 -13.74
C ARG A 129 9.57 -16.65 -13.63
N TYR A 130 9.66 -15.47 -13.00
CA TYR A 130 8.51 -14.60 -12.85
C TYR A 130 8.05 -13.99 -14.17
N LEU A 131 8.97 -13.57 -15.05
CA LEU A 131 8.62 -13.06 -16.37
C LEU A 131 7.89 -14.12 -17.20
N ALA A 132 8.40 -15.37 -17.21
CA ALA A 132 7.78 -16.49 -17.91
C ALA A 132 6.37 -16.85 -17.40
N ALA A 133 6.03 -16.46 -16.17
CA ALA A 133 4.70 -16.67 -15.60
C ALA A 133 3.70 -15.55 -15.98
N THR A 134 4.14 -14.50 -16.66
CA THR A 134 3.28 -13.43 -17.17
C THR A 134 2.82 -13.74 -18.59
N ALA A 135 1.62 -13.31 -18.97
CA ALA A 135 1.05 -13.58 -20.29
C ALA A 135 1.92 -13.05 -21.46
N ASP A 136 2.66 -11.96 -21.21
CA ASP A 136 3.33 -11.18 -22.27
C ASP A 136 4.87 -11.16 -22.09
N ASN A 137 5.39 -11.92 -21.12
CA ASN A 137 6.77 -11.80 -20.62
C ASN A 137 7.14 -10.37 -20.17
N GLN A 138 6.14 -9.58 -19.74
CA GLN A 138 6.33 -8.20 -19.34
C GLN A 138 6.46 -8.04 -17.82
N PRO A 139 7.33 -7.15 -17.34
CA PRO A 139 7.55 -6.94 -15.91
C PRO A 139 6.34 -6.27 -15.26
N THR A 140 5.72 -6.97 -14.33
CA THR A 140 4.66 -6.43 -13.46
C THR A 140 5.25 -5.53 -12.37
N THR A 141 4.39 -4.76 -11.69
CA THR A 141 4.78 -3.96 -10.50
C THR A 141 5.48 -4.81 -9.44
N PHE A 142 5.04 -6.07 -9.26
CA PHE A 142 5.68 -7.00 -8.33
C PHE A 142 7.10 -7.35 -8.77
N ILE A 143 7.30 -7.71 -10.04
CA ILE A 143 8.62 -8.05 -10.60
C ILE A 143 9.58 -6.87 -10.48
N ARG A 144 9.10 -5.65 -10.75
CA ARG A 144 9.88 -4.42 -10.56
C ARG A 144 10.19 -4.15 -9.09
N GLY A 145 9.23 -4.36 -8.19
CA GLY A 145 9.45 -4.26 -6.75
C GLY A 145 10.52 -5.23 -6.26
N LEU A 146 10.53 -6.45 -6.79
CA LEU A 146 11.53 -7.47 -6.51
C LEU A 146 12.91 -7.04 -7.01
N ALA A 147 12.97 -6.55 -8.26
CA ALA A 147 14.17 -6.02 -8.89
C ALA A 147 14.75 -4.80 -8.17
N ILE A 148 13.94 -4.03 -7.43
CA ILE A 148 14.44 -2.95 -6.55
C ILE A 148 14.94 -3.52 -5.22
N THR A 149 14.22 -4.50 -4.66
CA THR A 149 14.48 -5.04 -3.32
C THR A 149 15.78 -5.84 -3.26
N LEU A 150 16.07 -6.65 -4.29
CA LEU A 150 17.26 -7.50 -4.33
C LEU A 150 18.58 -6.69 -4.34
N PRO A 151 18.82 -5.75 -5.26
CA PRO A 151 20.02 -4.91 -5.22
C PRO A 151 20.10 -4.00 -3.99
N ALA A 152 18.96 -3.51 -3.47
CA ALA A 152 18.98 -2.75 -2.23
C ALA A 152 19.48 -3.62 -1.05
N THR A 153 19.03 -4.87 -0.98
CA THR A 153 19.52 -5.84 0.00
C THR A 153 21.00 -6.14 -0.24
N ALA A 154 21.40 -6.30 -1.51
CA ALA A 154 22.79 -6.55 -1.90
C ALA A 154 23.76 -5.42 -1.50
N ARG A 155 23.29 -4.17 -1.63
CA ARG A 155 24.08 -2.97 -1.34
C ARG A 155 24.28 -2.77 0.15
N HIS A 156 23.21 -2.95 0.93
CA HIS A 156 23.19 -2.49 2.30
C HIS A 156 23.41 -3.61 3.33
N TRP A 157 22.92 -4.82 3.06
CA TRP A 157 23.03 -5.94 3.99
C TRP A 157 24.21 -6.84 3.65
N THR A 158 24.20 -7.42 2.45
CA THR A 158 25.23 -8.39 2.05
C THR A 158 26.51 -7.73 1.53
N LYS A 159 26.48 -6.41 1.32
CA LYS A 159 27.62 -5.54 0.94
C LYS A 159 28.48 -6.16 -0.19
N VAL A 160 27.81 -6.58 -1.27
CA VAL A 160 28.48 -7.29 -2.38
C VAL A 160 29.52 -6.40 -3.09
N PRO A 161 30.54 -6.99 -3.73
CA PRO A 161 31.54 -6.23 -4.50
C PRO A 161 30.90 -5.34 -5.57
N PRO A 162 31.55 -4.22 -5.94
CA PRO A 162 31.00 -3.28 -6.92
C PRO A 162 30.72 -3.93 -8.28
N GLU A 163 31.55 -4.89 -8.70
CA GLU A 163 31.37 -5.64 -9.95
C GLU A 163 30.05 -6.43 -9.96
N GLN A 164 29.77 -7.13 -8.86
CA GLN A 164 28.51 -7.87 -8.68
C GLN A 164 27.32 -6.91 -8.67
N MET A 165 27.44 -5.78 -7.97
CA MET A 165 26.40 -4.75 -7.94
C MET A 165 26.08 -4.20 -9.34
N GLU A 166 27.09 -3.96 -10.18
CA GLU A 166 26.89 -3.53 -11.57
C GLU A 166 26.16 -4.58 -12.41
N GLU A 167 26.39 -5.88 -12.16
CA GLU A 167 25.61 -6.92 -12.83
C GLU A 167 24.14 -6.90 -12.40
N LEU A 168 23.85 -6.73 -11.12
CA LEU A 168 22.47 -6.60 -10.63
C LEU A 168 21.76 -5.36 -11.22
N ARG A 169 22.48 -4.24 -11.36
CA ARG A 169 21.97 -3.04 -12.04
C ARG A 169 21.68 -3.30 -13.52
N ARG A 170 22.56 -4.01 -14.22
CA ARG A 170 22.34 -4.41 -15.62
C ARG A 170 21.14 -5.32 -15.79
N LEU A 171 20.89 -6.25 -14.85
CA LEU A 171 19.67 -7.06 -14.85
C LEU A 171 18.41 -6.21 -14.68
N ASN A 172 18.45 -5.25 -13.76
CA ASN A 172 17.32 -4.33 -13.55
C ASN A 172 17.02 -3.45 -14.75
N ALA A 173 18.05 -2.93 -15.42
CA ALA A 173 17.88 -2.08 -16.58
C ALA A 173 17.09 -2.77 -17.70
N LYS A 174 17.21 -4.10 -17.82
CA LYS A 174 16.46 -4.90 -18.82
C LYS A 174 14.94 -4.95 -18.57
N LEU A 175 14.48 -4.62 -17.37
CA LEU A 175 13.05 -4.56 -17.03
C LEU A 175 12.39 -3.23 -17.43
N GLY A 176 13.19 -2.28 -17.96
CA GLY A 176 12.74 -0.95 -18.34
C GLY A 176 12.33 -0.08 -17.15
N SER A 177 11.89 1.13 -17.46
CA SER A 177 11.37 2.06 -16.46
C SER A 177 9.96 1.69 -16.01
N THR A 178 9.65 1.95 -14.74
CA THR A 178 8.25 1.93 -14.29
C THR A 178 7.52 3.10 -14.95
N PRO A 179 6.37 2.88 -15.63
CA PRO A 179 5.54 3.97 -16.11
C PRO A 179 5.17 4.87 -14.93
N THR A 180 5.58 6.12 -14.99
CA THR A 180 5.20 7.14 -14.00
C THR A 180 3.80 7.64 -14.29
N GLY A 181 2.99 7.77 -13.23
CA GLY A 181 1.63 8.31 -13.31
C GLY A 181 0.54 7.24 -13.42
N LEU A 182 -0.66 7.68 -13.83
CA LEU A 182 -1.80 6.80 -14.01
C LEU A 182 -1.61 5.92 -15.24
N THR A 183 -2.07 4.66 -15.17
CA THR A 183 -2.15 3.79 -16.35
C THR A 183 -3.05 4.44 -17.41
N GLN A 184 -2.85 4.14 -18.69
CA GLN A 184 -3.70 4.68 -19.77
C GLN A 184 -5.19 4.46 -19.48
N LYS A 185 -5.54 3.25 -19.02
CA LYS A 185 -6.91 2.92 -18.58
C LYS A 185 -7.44 3.86 -17.49
N ASN A 186 -6.63 4.15 -16.47
CA ASN A 186 -7.03 5.06 -15.39
C ASN A 186 -7.08 6.50 -15.88
N GLN A 187 -6.17 6.92 -16.77
CA GLN A 187 -6.21 8.23 -17.40
C GLN A 187 -7.48 8.41 -18.22
N ASP A 188 -7.81 7.44 -19.08
CA ASP A 188 -9.02 7.45 -19.90
C ASP A 188 -10.28 7.49 -19.03
N LEU A 189 -10.30 6.72 -17.92
CA LEU A 189 -11.39 6.76 -16.96
C LEU A 189 -11.54 8.14 -16.30
N VAL A 190 -10.43 8.73 -15.84
CA VAL A 190 -10.45 10.06 -15.22
C VAL A 190 -10.87 11.14 -16.24
N ARG A 191 -10.44 11.03 -17.51
CA ARG A 191 -10.84 11.96 -18.57
C ARG A 191 -12.35 11.99 -18.80
N ARG A 192 -13.07 10.88 -18.55
CA ARG A 192 -14.55 10.87 -18.66
C ARG A 192 -15.23 11.85 -17.71
N PHE A 193 -14.61 12.18 -16.58
CA PHE A 193 -15.15 13.18 -15.64
C PHE A 193 -14.91 14.64 -16.07
N GLN A 194 -14.35 14.88 -17.27
CA GLN A 194 -14.40 16.19 -17.91
C GLN A 194 -15.81 16.53 -18.42
N ASP A 195 -16.64 15.51 -18.64
CA ASP A 195 -18.07 15.68 -18.88
C ASP A 195 -18.76 16.15 -17.59
N ARG A 196 -19.44 17.29 -17.70
CA ARG A 196 -20.14 17.93 -16.58
C ARG A 196 -21.28 17.08 -16.04
N GLU A 197 -21.97 16.32 -16.88
CA GLU A 197 -23.09 15.48 -16.46
C GLU A 197 -22.59 14.28 -15.66
N LEU A 198 -21.52 13.62 -16.12
CA LEU A 198 -20.89 12.51 -15.40
C LEU A 198 -20.27 12.98 -14.08
N LEU A 199 -19.68 14.17 -14.05
CA LEU A 199 -19.17 14.74 -12.82
C LEU A 199 -20.30 15.05 -11.82
N ALA A 200 -21.39 15.67 -12.27
CA ALA A 200 -22.57 15.91 -11.43
C ALA A 200 -23.15 14.59 -10.88
N ALA A 201 -23.28 13.57 -11.74
CA ALA A 201 -23.75 12.26 -11.33
C ALA A 201 -22.83 11.58 -10.29
N LEU A 202 -21.51 11.76 -10.39
CA LEU A 202 -20.56 11.27 -9.38
C LEU A 202 -20.73 12.01 -8.04
N LEU A 203 -20.90 13.33 -8.09
CA LEU A 203 -21.09 14.16 -6.89
C LEU A 203 -22.42 13.87 -6.18
N ASP A 204 -23.47 13.54 -6.94
CA ASP A 204 -24.80 13.15 -6.43
C ASP A 204 -24.90 11.65 -6.06
N LEU A 205 -23.89 10.85 -6.41
CA LEU A 205 -23.88 9.41 -6.16
C LEU A 205 -24.06 9.03 -4.67
N PRO A 206 -23.47 9.74 -3.69
CA PRO A 206 -23.70 9.44 -2.28
C PRO A 206 -25.17 9.50 -1.87
N ASP A 207 -25.90 10.52 -2.33
CA ASP A 207 -27.31 10.69 -2.02
C ASP A 207 -28.16 9.63 -2.71
N THR A 208 -27.81 9.29 -3.94
CA THR A 208 -28.44 8.18 -4.68
C THR A 208 -28.26 6.86 -3.95
N LEU A 209 -27.05 6.53 -3.51
CA LEU A 209 -26.74 5.30 -2.76
C LEU A 209 -27.44 5.26 -1.40
N ARG A 210 -27.49 6.39 -0.68
CA ARG A 210 -28.23 6.53 0.58
C ARG A 210 -29.72 6.28 0.40
N LYS A 211 -30.36 6.92 -0.60
CA LYS A 211 -31.78 6.70 -0.93
C LYS A 211 -32.05 5.23 -1.27
N GLN A 212 -31.18 4.61 -2.06
CA GLN A 212 -31.31 3.18 -2.38
C GLN A 212 -31.16 2.28 -1.15
N ALA A 213 -30.21 2.57 -0.25
CA ALA A 213 -30.02 1.82 0.98
C ALA A 213 -31.24 1.96 1.92
N ASN A 214 -31.89 3.13 1.95
CA ASN A 214 -33.06 3.39 2.79
C ASN A 214 -34.38 2.88 2.19
N SER A 215 -34.42 2.62 0.87
CA SER A 215 -35.63 2.14 0.18
C SER A 215 -36.13 0.75 0.60
N GLY A 216 -35.35 -0.01 1.38
CA GLY A 216 -35.70 -1.37 1.81
C GLY A 216 -35.62 -2.44 0.70
N ARG A 217 -35.41 -2.06 -0.56
CA ARG A 217 -35.38 -2.96 -1.74
C ARG A 217 -34.11 -3.83 -1.87
N SER A 218 -33.22 -3.80 -0.88
CA SER A 218 -31.92 -4.47 -0.92
C SER A 218 -31.68 -5.24 0.37
N SER A 219 -30.96 -6.37 0.27
CA SER A 219 -30.57 -7.15 1.45
C SER A 219 -29.76 -6.30 2.46
N PRO A 220 -29.78 -6.63 3.76
CA PRO A 220 -29.03 -5.89 4.79
C PRO A 220 -27.55 -5.67 4.43
N ALA A 221 -26.88 -6.70 3.90
CA ALA A 221 -25.49 -6.61 3.47
C ALA A 221 -25.27 -5.60 2.32
N ARG A 222 -26.16 -5.58 1.31
CA ARG A 222 -26.08 -4.62 0.21
C ARG A 222 -26.41 -3.20 0.66
N ARG A 223 -27.34 -3.04 1.61
CA ARG A 223 -27.66 -1.73 2.20
C ARG A 223 -26.45 -1.15 2.92
N LEU A 224 -25.78 -1.97 3.74
CA LEU A 224 -24.55 -1.58 4.43
C LEU A 224 -23.46 -1.17 3.44
N GLN A 225 -23.19 -1.98 2.41
CA GLN A 225 -22.20 -1.66 1.37
C GLN A 225 -22.51 -0.34 0.67
N LYS A 226 -23.77 -0.09 0.28
CA LYS A 226 -24.17 1.17 -0.35
C LYS A 226 -23.91 2.37 0.56
N MET A 227 -24.24 2.25 1.85
CA MET A 227 -23.98 3.32 2.83
C MET A 227 -22.48 3.55 3.04
N GLN A 228 -21.69 2.48 3.12
CA GLN A 228 -20.23 2.56 3.23
C GLN A 228 -19.61 3.27 2.02
N ILE A 229 -20.05 2.94 0.81
CA ILE A 229 -19.57 3.60 -0.42
C ILE A 229 -20.00 5.07 -0.44
N ALA A 230 -21.26 5.38 -0.10
CA ALA A 230 -21.76 6.75 -0.04
C ALA A 230 -20.96 7.62 0.94
N LEU A 231 -20.63 7.07 2.11
CA LEU A 231 -19.80 7.76 3.11
C LEU A 231 -18.37 7.95 2.60
N ALA A 232 -17.77 6.91 2.01
CA ALA A 232 -16.41 6.99 1.46
C ALA A 232 -16.29 8.08 0.39
N ILE A 233 -17.23 8.14 -0.56
CA ILE A 233 -17.24 9.16 -1.61
C ILE A 233 -17.35 10.57 -0.99
N GLN A 234 -18.24 10.78 -0.01
CA GLN A 234 -18.37 12.09 0.65
C GLN A 234 -17.11 12.51 1.39
N ILE A 235 -16.44 11.58 2.08
CA ILE A 235 -15.16 11.86 2.76
C ILE A 235 -14.10 12.24 1.73
N PHE A 236 -13.97 11.51 0.63
CA PHE A 236 -12.97 11.80 -0.41
C PHE A 236 -13.26 13.12 -1.14
N ALA A 237 -14.53 13.42 -1.43
CA ALA A 237 -14.92 14.66 -2.09
C ALA A 237 -14.74 15.90 -1.21
N ARG A 238 -14.79 15.75 0.12
CA ARG A 238 -14.61 16.85 1.09
C ARG A 238 -13.19 16.98 1.63
N ARG A 239 -12.27 16.09 1.23
CA ARG A 239 -10.88 16.17 1.69
C ARG A 239 -10.24 17.44 1.11
N PRO A 240 -9.78 18.39 1.94
CA PRO A 240 -9.02 19.52 1.43
C PRO A 240 -7.71 18.99 0.84
N ASP A 241 -7.40 19.40 -0.37
CA ASP A 241 -6.13 19.09 -1.03
C ASP A 241 -4.99 19.64 -0.17
N ALA A 242 -4.24 18.77 0.50
CA ALA A 242 -3.07 19.17 1.29
C ALA A 242 -1.96 19.84 0.44
N ASN A 243 -2.08 19.82 -0.90
CA ASN A 243 -1.15 20.41 -1.86
C ASN A 243 -1.75 21.55 -2.70
N ALA A 244 -2.98 22.01 -2.42
CA ALA A 244 -3.52 23.18 -3.09
C ALA A 244 -2.93 24.46 -2.46
N GLU A 245 -1.75 24.88 -2.94
CA GLU A 245 -1.36 26.30 -2.80
C GLU A 245 -2.46 27.19 -3.41
N PRO A 246 -2.83 28.32 -2.77
CA PRO A 246 -3.92 29.16 -3.21
C PRO A 246 -3.49 30.05 -4.39
N ARG A 247 -3.36 29.46 -5.58
CA ARG A 247 -3.35 30.23 -6.83
C ARG A 247 -4.79 30.30 -7.32
N HIS A 248 -5.35 31.51 -7.40
CA HIS A 248 -6.74 31.85 -7.77
C HIS A 248 -7.75 32.05 -6.62
N ALA A 249 -7.34 32.76 -5.56
CA ALA A 249 -8.25 33.39 -4.61
C ALA A 249 -8.90 34.70 -5.15
N ARG A 250 -9.43 34.73 -6.38
CA ARG A 250 -10.14 35.94 -6.88
C ARG A 250 -11.57 35.74 -7.36
N THR A 251 -12.09 34.52 -7.43
CA THR A 251 -13.48 34.31 -7.87
C THR A 251 -14.12 33.13 -7.14
N TRP A 252 -14.34 33.27 -5.84
CA TRP A 252 -15.28 32.41 -5.12
C TRP A 252 -16.48 33.28 -4.70
N PRO A 253 -17.74 32.86 -4.95
CA PRO A 253 -18.92 33.59 -4.52
C PRO A 253 -18.94 33.75 -2.99
N GLN A 254 -19.33 34.92 -2.49
CA GLN A 254 -19.35 35.26 -1.06
C GLN A 254 -20.13 34.27 -0.18
N SER A 255 -21.04 33.47 -0.74
CA SER A 255 -21.76 32.41 -0.01
C SER A 255 -20.85 31.28 0.50
N ALA A 256 -19.67 31.05 -0.11
CA ALA A 256 -18.71 30.05 0.34
C ALA A 256 -17.80 30.55 1.49
N MET A 257 -17.67 31.87 1.69
CA MET A 257 -16.87 32.42 2.78
C MET A 257 -17.55 32.31 4.15
N ALA A 258 -18.89 32.21 4.20
CA ALA A 258 -19.63 32.10 5.44
C ALA A 258 -19.33 30.79 6.21
N VAL A 259 -18.99 29.70 5.51
CA VAL A 259 -18.66 28.41 6.15
C VAL A 259 -17.20 28.37 6.60
N GLY A 260 -16.31 29.12 5.94
CA GLY A 260 -14.90 29.26 6.35
C GLY A 260 -14.71 30.03 7.65
N ALA A 261 -15.55 31.03 7.91
CA ALA A 261 -15.51 31.81 9.15
C ALA A 261 -15.84 30.97 10.40
N GLN A 262 -16.68 29.94 10.26
CA GLN A 262 -17.04 29.05 11.37
C GLN A 262 -15.87 28.19 11.87
N TRP A 263 -14.84 27.94 11.04
CA TRP A 263 -13.64 27.20 11.43
C TRP A 263 -12.48 28.07 11.92
N ALA A 264 -12.51 29.39 11.68
CA ALA A 264 -11.54 30.32 12.25
C ALA A 264 -11.78 30.54 13.75
N CYS A 265 -13.05 30.61 14.18
CA CYS A 265 -13.39 30.75 15.61
C CYS A 265 -12.96 29.54 16.47
N LEU A 266 -12.92 28.33 15.91
CA LEU A 266 -12.50 27.13 16.64
C LEU A 266 -10.99 27.02 16.86
N ARG A 267 -10.16 27.81 16.15
CA ARG A 267 -8.71 27.87 16.40
C ARG A 267 -8.29 28.92 17.43
N GLY A 268 -9.17 29.86 17.80
CA GLY A 268 -8.88 30.91 18.77
C GLY A 268 -9.23 30.58 20.23
N ALA A 269 -9.99 29.52 20.49
CA ALA A 269 -10.49 29.20 21.83
C ALA A 269 -9.66 28.15 22.60
N ALA A 270 -8.48 27.75 22.07
CA ALA A 270 -7.58 26.77 22.69
C ALA A 270 -6.24 27.40 23.14
N ALA A 271 -6.24 28.70 23.42
CA ALA A 271 -5.16 29.40 24.11
C ALA A 271 -5.79 30.35 25.14
N GLY A 272 -6.08 29.80 26.31
CA GLY A 272 -6.68 30.47 27.46
C GLY A 272 -6.86 29.44 28.57
#